data_AF-X6MS01-F1
#
_entry.id   AF-X6MS01-F1
#
_cell.length_a   1.000
_cell.length_b   1.000
_cell.length_c   1.000
_cell.angle_alpha   90.00
_cell.angle_beta   90.00
_cell.angle_gamma   90.00
#
_symmetry.space_group_name_H-M   'P 1'
#
loop_
_entity.id
_entity.type
_entity.pdbx_description
1 polymer ?
#
loop_
_entity_poly.entity_id
_entity_poly.type
_entity_poly.pdbx_seq_one_letter_code
_entity_poly.pdbx_strand_id
1 'polypeptide(L)'
;MYKIDPYNTEVTEGDVVLLSSQAIGIIRTVLETAQLVGIELTDPLGNSDGKVFCVLGFVWYGCEQGEKNKRKGYNGIVYFHCKPKCGIFVRSNEIVRLITPEELLKKIILLNRQMAQLHQANPNTTSMDNTIQKDSIDVALEQKMTDMQKEVENLQAQVRK
;
A
#
# COMPACT_ATOMS: atom_id res chain seq x y z
N MET A 1 14.24 -21.78 -8.50
CA MET A 1 12.92 -21.93 -7.84
C MET A 1 12.52 -20.54 -7.37
N TYR A 2 11.74 -19.82 -8.18
CA TYR A 2 11.30 -18.47 -7.83
C TYR A 2 10.25 -18.61 -6.72
N LYS A 3 10.57 -18.10 -5.52
CA LYS A 3 9.55 -17.94 -4.48
C LYS A 3 8.59 -16.88 -5.02
N ILE A 4 7.40 -17.30 -5.40
CA ILE A 4 6.30 -16.39 -5.68
C ILE A 4 5.97 -15.76 -4.32
N ASP A 5 6.39 -14.52 -4.08
CA ASP A 5 5.96 -13.76 -2.90
C ASP A 5 4.46 -13.46 -3.08
N PRO A 6 3.55 -14.14 -2.34
CA PRO A 6 2.11 -14.02 -2.57
C PRO A 6 1.57 -12.62 -2.27
N TYR A 7 2.36 -11.77 -1.61
CA TYR A 7 1.96 -10.40 -1.28
C TYR A 7 2.55 -9.35 -2.24
N ASN A 8 3.52 -9.72 -3.08
CA ASN A 8 4.32 -8.80 -3.90
C ASN A 8 4.79 -7.59 -3.05
N THR A 9 5.50 -7.93 -1.97
CA THR A 9 6.07 -6.99 -0.98
C THR A 9 7.40 -6.44 -1.45
N GLU A 10 8.03 -7.13 -2.41
CA GLU A 10 9.24 -6.67 -3.05
C GLU A 10 8.96 -5.35 -3.77
N VAL A 11 9.80 -4.39 -3.43
CA VAL A 11 9.73 -3.04 -3.92
C VAL A 11 10.46 -2.98 -5.25
N THR A 12 9.79 -2.52 -6.30
CA THR A 12 10.30 -2.52 -7.67
C THR A 12 10.45 -1.11 -8.25
N GLU A 13 11.27 -0.98 -9.30
CA GLU A 13 11.40 0.27 -10.02
C GLU A 13 10.05 0.71 -10.63
N GLY A 14 9.72 1.99 -10.47
CA GLY A 14 8.44 2.56 -10.88
C GLY A 14 7.34 2.51 -9.82
N ASP A 15 7.52 1.77 -8.73
CA ASP A 15 6.55 1.80 -7.63
C ASP A 15 6.45 3.18 -6.99
N VAL A 16 5.21 3.57 -6.66
CA VAL A 16 4.94 4.76 -5.87
C VAL A 16 5.10 4.39 -4.39
N VAL A 17 5.85 5.20 -3.67
CA VAL A 17 6.15 4.97 -2.25
C VAL A 17 5.89 6.22 -1.42
N LEU A 18 5.51 5.98 -0.17
CA LEU A 18 5.42 6.97 0.88
C LEU A 18 6.64 6.80 1.80
N LEU A 19 7.38 7.88 2.00
CA LEU A 19 8.46 7.92 2.98
C LEU A 19 7.91 8.17 4.38
N SER A 20 8.67 7.79 5.39
CA SER A 20 8.36 8.07 6.81
C SER A 20 8.15 9.56 7.11
N SER A 21 8.72 10.45 6.30
CA SER A 21 8.55 11.91 6.36
C SER A 21 7.25 12.42 5.71
N GLN A 22 6.32 11.53 5.34
CA GLN A 22 5.10 11.83 4.56
C GLN A 22 5.37 12.36 3.13
N ALA A 23 6.61 12.31 2.66
CA ALA A 23 6.94 12.63 1.28
C ALA A 23 6.54 11.46 0.37
N ILE A 24 5.93 11.77 -0.77
CA ILE A 24 5.58 10.80 -1.80
C ILE A 24 6.67 10.83 -2.88
N GLY A 25 7.01 9.67 -3.41
CA GLY A 25 7.96 9.56 -4.51
C GLY A 25 7.76 8.29 -5.33
N ILE A 26 8.55 8.19 -6.39
CA ILE A 26 8.61 7.03 -7.28
C ILE A 26 10.00 6.42 -7.23
N ILE A 27 10.06 5.11 -7.24
CA ILE A 27 11.34 4.40 -7.21
C ILE A 27 11.98 4.46 -8.59
N ARG A 28 13.22 4.92 -8.63
CA ARG A 28 14.02 4.99 -9.86
C ARG A 28 15.07 3.91 -9.94
N THR A 29 15.58 3.44 -8.81
CA THR A 29 16.63 2.43 -8.76
C THR A 29 16.64 1.70 -7.43
N VAL A 30 17.03 0.42 -7.44
CA VAL A 30 17.26 -0.39 -6.24
C VAL A 30 18.71 -0.85 -6.23
N LEU A 31 19.43 -0.52 -5.16
CA LEU A 31 20.84 -0.87 -4.97
C LEU A 31 20.93 -2.01 -3.95
N GLU A 32 20.84 -3.25 -4.41
CA GLU A 32 20.90 -4.44 -3.56
C GLU A 32 22.20 -4.51 -2.74
N THR A 33 23.32 -4.18 -3.37
CA THR A 33 24.66 -4.23 -2.74
C THR A 33 24.82 -3.26 -1.58
N ALA A 34 24.10 -2.13 -1.62
CA ALA A 34 24.14 -1.10 -0.58
C ALA A 34 22.88 -1.11 0.30
N GLN A 35 21.89 -1.97 0.01
CA GLN A 35 20.57 -2.00 0.64
C GLN A 35 19.85 -0.65 0.62
N LEU A 36 19.90 0.04 -0.52
CA LEU A 36 19.28 1.35 -0.72
C LEU A 36 18.27 1.34 -1.85
N VAL A 37 17.33 2.25 -1.74
CA VAL A 37 16.36 2.56 -2.78
C VAL A 37 16.53 4.03 -3.17
N GLY A 38 16.78 4.27 -4.45
CA GLY A 38 16.83 5.60 -5.03
C GLY A 38 15.44 6.04 -5.49
N ILE A 39 14.99 7.17 -4.95
CA ILE A 39 13.62 7.65 -5.09
C ILE A 39 13.65 9.06 -5.68
N GLU A 40 12.79 9.31 -6.65
CA GLU A 40 12.44 10.66 -7.08
C GLU A 40 11.18 11.13 -6.34
N LEU A 41 11.35 12.11 -5.48
CA LEU A 41 10.28 12.73 -4.71
C LEU A 41 9.43 13.64 -5.60
N THR A 42 8.15 13.73 -5.30
CA THR A 42 7.24 14.69 -5.93
C THR A 42 7.61 16.13 -5.59
N ASP A 43 7.98 16.36 -4.32
CA ASP A 43 8.36 17.67 -3.80
C ASP A 43 9.89 17.82 -3.70
N PRO A 44 10.42 19.07 -3.75
CA PRO A 44 11.86 19.34 -3.73
C PRO A 44 12.47 19.21 -2.32
N LEU A 45 12.36 18.02 -1.72
CA LEU A 45 12.85 17.67 -0.37
C LEU A 45 14.02 16.68 -0.38
N GLY A 46 14.51 16.34 -1.56
CA GLY A 46 15.66 15.48 -1.81
C GLY A 46 16.99 16.18 -1.55
N ASN A 47 18.00 15.38 -1.25
CA ASN A 47 19.34 15.84 -0.87
C ASN A 47 20.44 15.31 -1.79
N SER A 48 20.12 14.39 -2.70
CA SER A 48 21.10 13.61 -3.45
C SER A 48 21.01 13.82 -4.97
N ASP A 49 19.88 14.30 -5.48
CA ASP A 49 19.62 14.50 -6.92
C ASP A 49 20.00 13.28 -7.79
N GLY A 50 19.77 12.08 -7.25
CA GLY A 50 20.06 10.81 -7.89
C GLY A 50 21.53 10.41 -7.90
N LYS A 51 22.35 11.07 -7.08
CA LYS A 51 23.80 10.80 -6.93
C LYS A 51 24.12 10.23 -5.56
N VAL A 52 24.97 9.20 -5.52
CA VAL A 52 25.54 8.69 -4.27
C VAL A 52 27.04 8.98 -4.25
N PHE A 53 27.52 9.46 -3.11
CA PHE A 53 28.95 9.64 -2.85
C PHE A 53 29.43 8.47 -2.00
N CYS A 54 30.17 7.55 -2.62
CA CYS A 54 30.86 6.47 -1.91
C CYS A 54 32.31 6.89 -1.64
N VAL A 55 32.72 6.89 -0.36
CA VAL A 55 34.13 7.06 0.01
C VAL A 55 34.55 5.79 0.75
N LEU A 56 35.42 4.99 0.13
CA LEU A 56 36.17 3.87 0.73
C LEU A 56 35.47 3.20 1.93
N GLY A 57 34.39 2.46 1.66
CA GLY A 57 33.67 1.66 2.66
C GLY A 57 32.54 2.37 3.42
N PHE A 58 32.36 3.68 3.25
CA PHE A 58 31.27 4.45 3.85
C PHE A 58 30.45 5.17 2.78
N VAL A 59 29.14 4.90 2.76
CA VAL A 59 28.20 5.59 1.87
C VAL A 59 27.70 6.84 2.58
N TRP A 60 27.96 8.01 1.99
CA TRP A 60 27.42 9.29 2.48
C TRP A 60 26.21 9.68 1.63
N TYR A 61 25.07 9.91 2.28
CA TYR A 61 23.85 10.43 1.64
C TYR A 61 23.74 11.93 1.93
N GLY A 62 23.54 12.73 0.88
CA GLY A 62 23.05 14.10 1.03
C GLY A 62 24.08 15.19 1.34
N CYS A 63 25.22 15.23 0.64
CA CYS A 63 26.07 16.42 0.68
C CYS A 63 25.70 17.35 -0.49
N GLU A 64 24.71 18.24 -0.26
CA GLU A 64 24.48 19.36 -1.16
C GLU A 64 25.71 20.27 -1.13
N GLN A 65 26.30 20.47 -2.29
CA GLN A 65 27.49 21.27 -2.47
C GLN A 65 27.19 22.73 -2.15
N GLY A 66 27.58 23.17 -0.95
CA GLY A 66 27.69 24.59 -0.65
C GLY A 66 28.59 25.26 -1.69
N GLU A 67 28.06 26.26 -2.38
CA GLU A 67 28.85 27.14 -3.22
C GLU A 67 30.06 27.64 -2.41
N LYS A 68 31.24 27.65 -3.05
CA LYS A 68 32.57 28.03 -2.53
C LYS A 68 33.45 26.86 -2.04
N ASN A 69 33.73 25.89 -2.91
CA ASN A 69 35.10 25.42 -3.10
C ASN A 69 35.25 24.53 -4.33
N LYS A 70 35.93 25.05 -5.37
CA LYS A 70 36.52 24.28 -6.48
C LYS A 70 37.64 23.39 -5.92
N ARG A 71 37.32 22.27 -5.29
CA ARG A 71 38.28 21.18 -5.07
C ARG A 71 37.87 20.01 -5.95
N LYS A 72 38.82 19.60 -6.79
CA LYS A 72 38.67 18.64 -7.89
C LYS A 72 38.11 17.30 -7.39
N GLY A 73 37.01 16.86 -8.01
CA GLY A 73 36.82 15.46 -8.40
C GLY A 73 36.42 14.45 -7.31
N TYR A 74 35.32 14.69 -6.61
CA TYR A 74 34.49 13.57 -6.16
C TYR A 74 33.24 13.60 -7.03
N ASN A 75 33.31 13.03 -8.24
CA ASN A 75 32.12 12.85 -9.05
C ASN A 75 31.33 11.71 -8.41
N GLY A 76 30.29 12.04 -7.65
CA GLY A 76 29.34 11.05 -7.17
C GLY A 76 28.82 10.21 -8.34
N ILE A 77 28.53 8.94 -8.08
CA ILE A 77 27.98 8.03 -9.09
C ILE A 77 26.52 8.43 -9.29
N VAL A 78 26.14 8.73 -10.53
CA VAL A 78 24.77 9.02 -10.92
C VAL A 78 24.06 7.69 -11.15
N TYR A 79 23.00 7.43 -10.39
CA TYR A 79 22.16 6.25 -10.60
C TYR A 79 20.89 6.58 -11.38
N PHE A 80 20.34 7.79 -11.21
CA PHE A 80 19.20 8.27 -11.97
C PHE A 80 19.22 9.79 -12.11
N HIS A 81 18.49 10.32 -13.09
CA HIS A 81 18.28 11.75 -13.28
C HIS A 81 16.91 12.15 -12.74
N CYS A 82 16.84 13.30 -12.07
CA CYS A 82 15.61 13.88 -11.55
C CYS A 82 15.72 15.42 -11.50
N LYS A 83 14.62 16.09 -11.12
CA LYS A 83 14.64 17.54 -10.88
C LYS A 83 15.55 17.89 -9.68
N PRO A 84 16.11 19.12 -9.64
CA PRO A 84 16.90 19.57 -8.50
C PRO A 84 16.11 19.44 -7.19
N LYS A 85 16.77 18.94 -6.15
CA LYS A 85 16.21 18.64 -4.84
C LYS A 85 15.10 17.59 -4.85
N CYS A 86 15.01 16.72 -5.86
CA CYS A 86 13.99 15.65 -5.86
C CYS A 86 14.59 14.26 -5.64
N GLY A 87 15.92 14.10 -5.75
CA GLY A 87 16.54 12.79 -5.56
C GLY A 87 16.87 12.51 -4.10
N ILE A 88 16.53 11.31 -3.62
CA ILE A 88 16.94 10.80 -2.30
C ILE A 88 17.28 9.32 -2.37
N PHE A 89 18.17 8.86 -1.49
CA PHE A 89 18.40 7.44 -1.21
C PHE A 89 18.01 7.14 0.23
N VAL A 90 17.21 6.11 0.42
CA VAL A 90 16.71 5.65 1.72
C VAL A 90 16.81 4.13 1.81
N ARG A 91 16.72 3.58 3.02
CA ARG A 91 16.63 2.14 3.23
C ARG A 91 15.22 1.64 2.96
N SER A 92 15.10 0.36 2.59
CA SER A 92 13.79 -0.25 2.28
C SER A 92 12.80 -0.25 3.46
N ASN A 93 13.28 -0.12 4.70
CA ASN A 93 12.42 -0.02 5.88
C ASN A 93 11.89 1.40 6.16
N GLU A 94 12.38 2.42 5.44
CA GLU A 94 11.97 3.82 5.57
C GLU A 94 10.83 4.19 4.60
N ILE A 95 10.42 3.24 3.76
CA ILE A 95 9.41 3.40 2.71
C ILE A 95 8.23 2.45 2.89
N VAL A 96 7.05 2.92 2.47
CA VAL A 96 5.82 2.15 2.39
C VAL A 96 5.35 2.17 0.94
N ARG A 97 5.21 1.00 0.31
CA ARG A 97 4.69 0.89 -1.06
C ARG A 97 3.22 1.24 -1.10
N LEU A 98 2.86 2.22 -1.95
CA LEU A 98 1.48 2.59 -2.19
C LEU A 98 0.91 1.69 -3.29
N ILE A 99 0.03 0.77 -2.89
CA ILE A 99 -0.67 -0.13 -3.81
C ILE A 99 -1.77 0.66 -4.52
N THR A 100 -1.83 0.58 -5.85
CA THR A 100 -2.90 1.22 -6.61
C THR A 100 -4.23 0.49 -6.41
N PRO A 101 -5.39 1.18 -6.53
CA PRO A 101 -6.70 0.52 -6.47
C PRO A 101 -6.84 -0.63 -7.47
N GLU A 102 -6.25 -0.52 -8.66
CA GLU A 102 -6.28 -1.56 -9.70
C GLU A 102 -5.46 -2.79 -9.30
N GLU A 103 -4.26 -2.59 -8.73
CA GLU A 103 -3.44 -3.70 -8.22
C GLU A 103 -4.14 -4.39 -7.04
N LEU A 104 -4.75 -3.60 -6.15
CA LEU A 104 -5.52 -4.10 -5.02
C LEU A 104 -6.72 -4.94 -5.50
N LEU A 105 -7.50 -4.44 -6.46
CA LEU A 105 -8.66 -5.15 -7.02
C LEU A 105 -8.26 -6.48 -7.67
N LYS A 106 -7.17 -6.50 -8.46
CA LYS A 106 -6.65 -7.74 -9.07
C LYS A 106 -6.26 -8.76 -8.00
N LYS A 107 -5.59 -8.32 -6.92
CA LYS A 107 -5.21 -9.19 -5.80
C LYS A 107 -6.44 -9.74 -5.07
N ILE A 108 -7.46 -8.92 -4.82
CA ILE A 108 -8.72 -9.36 -4.19
C ILE A 108 -9.41 -10.45 -5.04
N ILE A 109 -9.51 -10.25 -6.36
CA ILE A 109 -10.12 -11.24 -7.26
C ILE A 109 -9.35 -12.56 -7.22
N LEU A 110 -8.01 -12.49 -7.27
CA LEU A 110 -7.16 -13.68 -7.21
C LEU A 110 -7.31 -14.43 -5.88
N LEU A 111 -7.30 -13.70 -4.77
CA LEU A 111 -7.48 -14.26 -3.42
C LEU A 111 -8.85 -14.92 -3.29
N ASN A 112 -9.92 -14.28 -3.75
CA ASN A 112 -11.26 -14.85 -3.73
C ASN A 112 -11.35 -16.15 -4.54
N ARG A 113 -10.67 -16.22 -5.68
CA ARG A 113 -10.59 -17.46 -6.48
C ARG A 113 -9.86 -18.57 -5.74
N GLN A 114 -8.75 -18.26 -5.08
CA GLN A 114 -7.99 -19.23 -4.28
C GLN A 114 -8.79 -19.70 -3.06
N MET A 115 -9.48 -18.80 -2.37
CA MET A 115 -10.39 -19.15 -1.27
C MET A 115 -11.51 -20.08 -1.73
N ALA A 116 -12.13 -19.81 -2.88
CA ALA A 116 -13.16 -20.68 -3.44
C ALA A 116 -12.63 -22.08 -3.75
N GLN A 117 -11.39 -22.19 -4.27
CA GLN A 117 -10.73 -23.47 -4.52
C GLN A 117 -10.40 -24.22 -3.22
N LEU A 118 -9.92 -23.51 -2.19
CA LEU A 118 -9.64 -24.10 -0.87
C LEU A 118 -10.91 -24.61 -0.17
N HIS A 119 -12.01 -23.86 -0.25
CA HIS A 119 -13.30 -24.31 0.29
C HIS A 119 -13.85 -25.55 -0.43
N GLN A 120 -13.62 -25.68 -1.74
CA GLN A 120 -13.99 -26.90 -2.48
C GLN A 120 -13.10 -28.10 -2.14
N ALA A 121 -11.84 -27.85 -1.76
CA ALA A 121 -10.87 -28.89 -1.38
C ALA A 121 -11.06 -29.41 0.06
N ASN A 122 -11.80 -28.70 0.93
CA ASN A 122 -12.04 -29.11 2.31
C ASN A 122 -13.55 -29.06 2.67
N PRO A 123 -14.32 -30.13 2.39
CA PRO A 123 -15.77 -30.14 2.65
C PRO A 123 -16.16 -30.14 4.15
N ASN A 124 -15.20 -30.21 5.08
CA ASN A 124 -15.48 -30.46 6.51
C ASN A 124 -15.41 -29.23 7.43
N THR A 125 -15.36 -27.98 6.93
CA THR A 125 -15.24 -26.79 7.80
C THR A 125 -16.30 -25.70 7.62
N THR A 126 -17.26 -25.86 6.71
CA THR A 126 -18.28 -24.82 6.42
C THR A 126 -19.59 -25.04 7.17
N SER A 127 -19.56 -25.36 8.47
CA SER A 127 -20.80 -25.62 9.24
C SER A 127 -20.94 -24.90 10.57
N MET A 128 -20.05 -23.98 10.97
CA MET A 128 -20.17 -23.35 12.30
C MET A 128 -20.35 -21.83 12.43
N ASP A 129 -20.11 -20.98 11.42
CA ASP A 129 -20.19 -19.51 11.68
C ASP A 129 -21.26 -18.71 10.92
N ASN A 130 -21.79 -19.17 9.78
CA ASN A 130 -22.70 -18.33 8.97
C ASN A 130 -24.20 -18.60 9.15
N THR A 131 -24.59 -19.68 9.82
CA THR A 131 -26.02 -20.02 10.00
C THR A 131 -26.63 -19.31 11.22
N ILE A 132 -25.86 -19.07 12.28
CA ILE A 132 -26.43 -18.55 13.55
C ILE A 132 -26.78 -17.04 13.47
N GLN A 133 -26.02 -16.24 12.72
CA GLN A 133 -26.29 -14.80 12.61
C GLN A 133 -27.37 -14.44 11.61
N LYS A 134 -27.52 -15.19 10.51
CA LYS A 134 -28.47 -14.84 9.45
C LYS A 134 -29.92 -15.10 9.89
N ASP A 135 -30.16 -16.24 10.53
CA ASP A 135 -31.50 -16.60 11.03
C ASP A 135 -31.98 -15.65 12.14
N SER A 136 -31.05 -15.14 12.98
CA SER A 136 -31.38 -14.20 14.06
C SER A 136 -31.79 -12.82 13.54
N ILE A 137 -31.20 -12.36 12.42
CA ILE A 137 -31.52 -11.07 11.81
C ILE A 137 -32.83 -11.15 11.03
N ASP A 138 -33.04 -12.24 10.29
CA ASP A 138 -34.26 -12.41 9.48
C ASP A 138 -35.51 -12.52 10.37
N VAL A 139 -35.43 -13.23 11.51
CA VAL A 139 -36.51 -13.29 12.50
C VAL A 139 -36.78 -11.92 13.15
N ALA A 140 -35.73 -11.15 13.45
CA ALA A 140 -35.88 -9.80 14.01
C ALA A 140 -36.52 -8.83 13.00
N LEU A 141 -36.23 -8.99 11.71
CA LEU A 141 -36.84 -8.20 10.64
C LEU A 141 -38.33 -8.50 10.48
N GLU A 142 -38.72 -9.78 10.49
CA GLU A 142 -40.11 -10.21 10.37
C GLU A 142 -40.97 -9.72 11.56
N GLN A 143 -40.43 -9.78 12.77
CA GLN A 143 -41.13 -9.28 13.96
C GLN A 143 -41.35 -7.76 13.88
N LYS A 144 -40.35 -7.01 13.43
CA LYS A 144 -40.47 -5.55 13.25
C LYS A 144 -41.49 -5.18 12.18
N MET A 145 -41.57 -5.94 11.08
CA MET A 145 -42.55 -5.70 10.03
C MET A 145 -43.98 -5.94 10.50
N THR A 146 -44.20 -6.97 11.31
CA THR A 146 -45.54 -7.28 11.86
C THR A 146 -45.99 -6.27 12.91
N ASP A 147 -45.09 -5.77 13.75
CA ASP A 147 -45.43 -4.73 14.72
C ASP A 147 -45.79 -3.40 14.04
N MET A 148 -45.07 -3.04 12.98
CA MET A 148 -45.36 -1.84 12.19
C MET A 148 -46.71 -1.94 11.46
N GLN A 149 -47.07 -3.13 10.96
CA GLN A 149 -48.38 -3.37 10.34
C GLN A 149 -49.53 -3.17 11.33
N LYS A 150 -49.39 -3.64 12.57
CA LYS A 150 -50.39 -3.43 13.63
C LYS A 150 -50.53 -1.96 14.00
N GLU A 151 -49.43 -1.21 14.03
CA GLU A 151 -49.47 0.22 14.32
C GLU A 151 -50.20 1.00 13.21
N VAL A 152 -49.92 0.66 11.95
CA VAL A 152 -50.62 1.24 10.79
C VAL A 152 -52.12 0.94 10.84
N GLU A 153 -52.51 -0.30 11.16
CA GLU A 153 -53.93 -0.68 11.26
C GLU A 153 -54.64 0.06 12.41
N ASN A 154 -53.98 0.24 13.55
CA ASN A 154 -54.51 1.01 14.67
C ASN A 154 -54.71 2.50 14.32
N LEU A 155 -53.75 3.11 13.61
CA LEU A 155 -53.86 4.49 13.13
C LEU A 155 -54.98 4.64 12.10
N GLN A 156 -55.12 3.68 11.18
CA GLN A 156 -56.24 3.67 10.22
C GLN A 156 -57.61 3.52 10.91
N ALA A 157 -57.69 2.77 12.01
CA ALA A 157 -58.91 2.63 12.81
C ALA A 157 -59.25 3.91 13.60
N GLN A 158 -58.25 4.68 14.04
CA GLN A 158 -58.47 5.98 14.69
C GLN A 158 -58.94 7.07 13.72
N VAL A 159 -58.43 7.07 12.48
CA VAL A 159 -58.84 8.04 11.43
C VAL A 159 -60.25 7.76 10.90
N ARG A 160 -60.78 6.55 11.09
CA ARG A 160 -62.15 6.17 10.68
C ARG A 160 -63.23 6.48 11.74
N LYS A 161 -62.87 7.00 12.92
CA LYS A 161 -63.80 7.51 13.92
C LYS A 161 -63.94 9.03 13.80
#